data_AF-A0A452ZRS2-F1
#
_entry.id   AF-A0A452ZRS2-F1
#
_cell.length_a   1.000
_cell.length_b   1.000
_cell.length_c   1.000
_cell.angle_alpha   90.00
_cell.angle_beta   90.00
_cell.angle_gamma   90.00
#
_symmetry.space_group_name_H-M   'P 1'
#
loop_
_entity.id
_entity.type
_entity.pdbx_description
1 polymer ?
#
loop_
_entity_poly.entity_id
_entity_poly.type
_entity_poly.pdbx_seq_one_letter_code
_entity_poly.pdbx_strand_id
1 'polypeptide(L)'
;RDKGWKASTWNMNIFWNEWRPRLTVEVADILVHPSYDALLPELRDHETQKLDLRKLITHTPTLSMYDDDFLYITCKVNDEDHKAWVIAVDMKLEAVVAVAPFPAKQDSLMPVYYPCAFSKHLNITPGGLMWPIQCASISRGWMQRNVLWKFC
;
A
#
# COMPACT_ATOMS: atom_id res chain seq x y z
N ARG A 1 -20.19 8.08 -1.62
CA ARG A 1 -19.14 7.12 -2.04
C ARG A 1 -17.96 7.41 -1.14
N ASP A 2 -17.77 6.57 -0.15
CA ASP A 2 -16.75 6.75 0.88
C ASP A 2 -15.38 6.58 0.22
N LYS A 3 -14.69 7.70 -0.04
CA LYS A 3 -13.37 7.75 -0.72
C LYS A 3 -12.24 7.40 0.26
N GLY A 4 -12.41 6.33 1.02
CA GLY A 4 -11.44 5.89 2.02
C GLY A 4 -10.75 4.59 1.60
N TRP A 5 -9.54 4.36 2.10
CA TRP A 5 -8.90 3.05 2.05
C TRP A 5 -8.62 2.56 3.47
N LYS A 6 -8.56 1.23 3.59
CA LYS A 6 -8.22 0.52 4.81
C LYS A 6 -7.12 -0.47 4.49
N ALA A 7 -6.08 -0.49 5.33
CA ALA A 7 -4.98 -1.43 5.18
C ALA A 7 -4.90 -2.30 6.43
N SER A 8 -4.90 -3.62 6.24
CA SER A 8 -4.79 -4.60 7.32
C SER A 8 -3.61 -5.52 7.06
N THR A 9 -2.82 -5.76 8.10
CA THR A 9 -1.84 -6.84 8.12
C THR A 9 -2.39 -8.02 8.89
N TRP A 10 -2.01 -9.20 8.45
CA TRP A 10 -2.40 -10.47 9.05
C TRP A 10 -1.13 -11.30 9.23
N ASN A 11 -1.07 -12.11 10.27
CA ASN A 11 0.03 -13.04 10.48
C ASN A 11 -0.51 -14.47 10.40
N MET A 12 0.25 -15.35 9.76
CA MET A 12 0.06 -16.80 9.89
C MET A 12 1.22 -17.37 10.70
N ASN A 13 0.88 -18.08 11.77
CA ASN A 13 1.80 -18.94 12.48
C ASN A 13 1.61 -20.38 12.01
N ILE A 14 2.71 -21.08 11.71
CA ILE A 14 2.70 -22.49 11.26
C ILE A 14 2.03 -23.44 12.25
N PHE A 15 1.92 -23.06 13.53
CA PHE A 15 1.27 -23.87 14.56
C PHE A 15 -0.23 -23.63 14.68
N TRP A 16 -0.76 -22.52 14.15
CA TRP A 16 -2.16 -22.13 14.33
C TRP A 16 -3.05 -22.51 13.15
N ASN A 17 -2.48 -22.81 11.98
CA ASN A 17 -3.19 -23.11 10.73
C ASN A 17 -4.29 -22.09 10.36
N GLU A 18 -4.24 -20.88 10.91
CA GLU A 18 -5.20 -19.82 10.69
C GLU A 18 -4.50 -18.47 10.56
N TRP A 19 -5.09 -17.61 9.73
CA TRP A 19 -4.70 -16.21 9.61
C TRP A 19 -5.29 -15.42 10.76
N ARG A 20 -4.46 -14.67 11.48
CA ARG A 20 -4.91 -13.76 12.53
C ARG A 20 -4.65 -12.32 12.13
N PRO A 21 -5.61 -11.39 12.33
CA PRO A 21 -5.37 -9.98 12.07
C PRO A 21 -4.30 -9.48 13.05
N ARG A 22 -3.40 -8.62 12.57
CA ARG A 22 -2.31 -8.04 13.38
C ARG A 22 -2.53 -6.54 13.57
N LEU A 23 -2.44 -5.77 12.49
CA LEU A 23 -2.67 -4.32 12.50
C LEU A 23 -3.72 -3.96 11.47
N THR A 24 -4.40 -2.85 11.70
CA THR A 24 -5.37 -2.28 10.79
C THR A 24 -5.36 -0.79 10.95
N VAL A 25 -5.25 -0.09 9.83
CA VAL A 25 -5.32 1.38 9.79
C VAL A 25 -6.34 1.79 8.74
N GLU A 26 -7.16 2.77 9.08
CA GLU A 26 -8.08 3.42 8.15
C GLU A 26 -7.54 4.80 7.82
N VAL A 27 -7.60 5.20 6.54
CA VAL A 27 -7.03 6.48 6.10
C VAL A 27 -7.55 7.70 6.85
N ALA A 28 -8.77 7.62 7.39
CA ALA A 28 -9.39 8.69 8.16
C ALA A 28 -8.74 8.89 9.53
N ASP A 29 -8.13 7.85 10.09
CA ASP A 29 -7.53 7.85 11.42
C ASP A 29 -6.02 8.17 11.37
N ILE A 30 -5.43 8.18 10.17
CA ILE A 30 -4.00 8.47 9.99
C ILE A 30 -3.68 9.91 10.34
N LEU A 31 -2.82 10.08 11.33
CA LEU A 31 -2.29 11.37 11.75
C LEU A 31 -1.24 11.87 10.75
N VAL A 32 -1.42 13.12 10.30
CA VAL A 32 -0.45 13.80 9.44
C VAL A 32 0.12 14.99 10.18
N HIS A 33 1.45 15.01 10.35
CA HIS A 33 2.13 16.13 11.00
C HIS A 33 2.12 17.37 10.09
N PRO A 34 1.84 18.59 10.61
CA PRO A 34 1.79 19.82 9.80
C PRO A 34 3.07 20.16 9.04
N SER A 35 4.21 19.56 9.42
CA SER A 35 5.48 19.73 8.68
C SER A 35 5.39 19.27 7.21
N TYR A 36 4.41 18.42 6.87
CA TYR A 36 4.20 17.95 5.51
C TYR A 36 3.30 18.86 4.67
N ASP A 37 2.70 19.91 5.26
CA ASP A 37 1.75 20.80 4.58
C ASP A 37 2.37 21.44 3.32
N ALA A 38 3.65 21.80 3.38
CA ALA A 38 4.37 22.41 2.26
C ALA A 38 4.64 21.43 1.09
N LEU A 39 4.63 20.12 1.34
CA LEU A 39 4.90 19.11 0.31
C LEU A 39 3.66 18.72 -0.50
N LEU A 40 2.47 18.96 0.08
CA LEU A 40 1.17 18.53 -0.44
C LEU A 40 0.09 19.62 -0.26
N PRO A 41 0.31 20.86 -0.72
CA PRO A 41 -0.60 21.99 -0.44
C PRO A 41 -2.02 21.75 -0.99
N GLU A 42 -2.15 21.00 -2.07
CA GLU A 42 -3.42 20.69 -2.74
C GLU A 42 -4.34 19.77 -1.92
N LEU A 43 -3.78 19.01 -0.98
CA LEU A 43 -4.58 18.11 -0.13
C LEU A 43 -5.19 18.82 1.08
N ARG A 44 -4.82 20.09 1.30
CA ARG A 44 -5.28 20.86 2.45
C ARG A 44 -6.80 20.99 2.38
N ASP A 45 -7.44 20.63 3.47
CA ASP A 45 -8.86 20.82 3.63
C ASP A 45 -9.19 22.30 3.88
N HIS A 46 -10.20 22.82 3.19
CA HIS A 46 -10.53 24.24 3.24
C HIS A 46 -11.05 24.66 4.61
N GLU A 47 -11.75 23.76 5.32
CA GLU A 47 -12.35 24.05 6.62
C GLU A 47 -11.37 23.78 7.76
N THR A 48 -10.78 22.59 7.79
CA THR A 48 -9.92 22.14 8.89
C THR A 48 -8.47 22.58 8.73
N GLN A 49 -8.08 23.05 7.55
CA GLN A 49 -6.71 23.44 7.19
C GLN A 49 -5.67 22.31 7.36
N LYS A 50 -6.11 21.07 7.51
CA LYS A 50 -5.28 19.87 7.65
C LYS A 50 -5.17 19.11 6.32
N LEU A 51 -4.10 18.36 6.14
CA LEU A 51 -3.95 17.45 5.00
C LEU A 51 -4.96 16.30 5.12
N ASP A 52 -5.74 16.08 4.07
CA ASP A 52 -6.67 14.96 3.97
C ASP A 52 -6.16 13.91 2.97
N LEU A 53 -5.62 12.81 3.50
CA LEU A 53 -5.08 11.72 2.69
C LEU A 53 -6.14 11.01 1.83
N ARG A 54 -7.44 11.16 2.13
CA ARG A 54 -8.54 10.60 1.30
C ARG A 54 -8.65 11.24 -0.07
N LYS A 55 -8.04 12.42 -0.26
CA LYS A 55 -7.98 13.12 -1.54
C LYS A 55 -6.90 12.54 -2.47
N LEU A 56 -5.99 11.71 -1.96
CA LEU A 56 -4.95 11.07 -2.75
C LEU A 56 -5.49 9.92 -3.59
N ILE A 57 -5.02 9.86 -4.83
CA ILE A 57 -5.13 8.68 -5.69
C ILE A 57 -4.01 7.73 -5.26
N THR A 58 -4.36 6.69 -4.51
CA THR A 58 -3.40 5.69 -4.02
C THR A 58 -3.18 4.60 -5.05
N HIS A 59 -1.92 4.28 -5.29
CA HIS A 59 -1.48 3.17 -6.13
C HIS A 59 -0.85 2.09 -5.25
N THR A 60 0.18 1.40 -5.76
CA THR A 60 0.82 0.23 -5.17
C THR A 60 1.23 0.42 -3.71
N PRO A 61 0.55 -0.24 -2.76
CA PRO A 61 0.99 -0.31 -1.37
C PRO A 61 2.04 -1.40 -1.20
N THR A 62 3.08 -1.12 -0.43
CA THR A 62 4.19 -2.03 -0.15
C THR A 62 4.43 -2.07 1.35
N LEU A 63 4.38 -3.26 1.97
CA LEU A 63 4.82 -3.40 3.36
C LEU A 63 6.33 -3.34 3.39
N SER A 64 6.89 -2.74 4.44
CA SER A 64 8.30 -2.88 4.75
C SER A 64 8.73 -4.34 4.78
N MET A 65 9.93 -4.59 4.27
CA MET A 65 10.57 -5.90 4.38
C MET A 65 11.13 -6.16 5.80
N TYR A 66 11.19 -5.10 6.62
CA TYR A 66 11.58 -5.17 8.03
C TYR A 66 10.33 -5.37 8.90
N ASP A 67 10.49 -5.90 10.11
CA ASP A 67 9.39 -6.07 11.08
C ASP A 67 9.07 -4.73 11.82
N ASP A 68 9.05 -3.64 11.06
CA ASP A 68 8.81 -2.26 11.53
C ASP A 68 7.36 -1.78 11.34
N ASP A 69 6.51 -2.60 10.70
CA ASP A 69 5.10 -2.29 10.41
C ASP A 69 4.88 -1.03 9.55
N PHE A 70 5.89 -0.62 8.78
CA PHE A 70 5.73 0.50 7.85
C PHE A 70 5.02 0.06 6.57
N LEU A 71 4.03 0.84 6.17
CA LEU A 71 3.34 0.74 4.89
C LEU A 71 3.75 1.92 4.00
N TYR A 72 4.37 1.59 2.86
CA TYR A 72 4.73 2.56 1.84
C TYR A 72 3.63 2.60 0.77
N ILE A 73 3.11 3.78 0.48
CA ILE A 73 2.06 3.99 -0.52
C ILE A 73 2.56 4.98 -1.55
N THR A 74 2.62 4.56 -2.80
CA THR A 74 2.79 5.50 -3.92
C THR A 74 1.45 6.15 -4.23
N CYS A 75 1.41 7.47 -4.39
CA CYS A 75 0.17 8.20 -4.65
C CYS A 75 0.37 9.43 -5.54
N LYS A 76 -0.72 9.92 -6.11
CA LYS A 76 -0.82 11.20 -6.81
C LYS A 76 -1.96 12.04 -6.27
N VAL A 77 -1.85 13.36 -6.44
CA VAL A 77 -2.97 14.29 -6.21
C VAL A 77 -3.90 14.30 -7.43
N ASN A 78 -3.33 14.38 -8.63
CA ASN A 78 -4.02 14.28 -9.90
C ASN A 78 -3.34 13.20 -10.78
N ASP A 79 -4.12 12.35 -11.45
CA ASP A 79 -3.60 11.23 -12.23
C ASP A 79 -2.79 11.69 -13.46
N GLU A 80 -3.17 12.85 -14.00
CA GLU A 80 -2.52 13.50 -15.14
C GLU A 80 -1.17 14.15 -14.78
N ASP A 81 -0.91 14.40 -13.49
CA ASP A 81 0.31 15.06 -13.06
C ASP A 81 1.53 14.15 -13.23
N HIS A 82 2.66 14.79 -13.53
CA HIS A 82 3.98 14.14 -13.59
C HIS A 82 4.67 14.06 -12.22
N LYS A 83 3.99 14.48 -11.16
CA LYS A 83 4.48 14.45 -9.79
C LYS A 83 3.73 13.37 -9.02
N ALA A 84 4.49 12.50 -8.37
CA ALA A 84 3.97 11.50 -7.45
C ALA A 84 4.68 11.63 -6.11
N TRP A 85 4.14 10.95 -5.10
CA TRP A 85 4.69 10.90 -3.76
C TRP A 85 4.73 9.47 -3.28
N VAL A 86 5.74 9.15 -2.48
CA VAL A 86 5.72 7.98 -1.60
C VAL A 86 5.43 8.48 -0.20
N ILE A 87 4.41 7.90 0.43
CA ILE A 87 4.06 8.15 1.83
C ILE A 87 4.41 6.90 2.63
N ALA A 88 5.17 7.06 3.70
CA ALA A 88 5.39 6.01 4.68
C ALA A 88 4.44 6.22 5.86
N VAL A 89 3.65 5.19 6.16
CA VAL A 89 2.70 5.15 7.28
C VAL A 89 3.22 4.14 8.29
N ASP A 90 3.40 4.59 9.52
CA ASP A 90 3.55 3.68 10.66
C ASP A 90 2.18 3.15 11.04
N MET A 91 1.93 1.86 10.80
CA MET A 91 0.63 1.23 11.06
C MET A 91 0.37 0.99 12.55
N LYS A 92 1.37 1.06 13.43
CA LYS A 92 1.20 0.96 14.88
C LYS A 92 0.85 2.31 15.50
N LEU A 93 1.50 3.37 15.03
CA LEU A 93 1.23 4.74 15.48
C LEU A 93 0.09 5.41 14.72
N GLU A 94 -0.39 4.78 13.64
CA GLU A 94 -1.40 5.30 12.73
C GLU A 94 -1.02 6.71 12.25
N ALA A 95 0.23 6.88 11.80
CA ALA A 95 0.78 8.19 11.48
C ALA A 95 1.68 8.19 10.25
N VAL A 96 1.69 9.29 9.51
CA VAL A 96 2.64 9.52 8.43
C VAL A 96 4.01 9.87 9.03
N VAL A 97 5.01 9.03 8.74
CA VAL A 97 6.38 9.19 9.24
C VAL A 97 7.35 9.74 8.19
N ALA A 98 6.98 9.67 6.90
CA ALA A 98 7.73 10.32 5.84
C ALA A 98 6.87 10.56 4.60
N VAL A 99 7.21 11.61 3.85
CA VAL A 99 6.65 11.93 2.53
C VAL A 99 7.80 12.34 1.62
N ALA A 100 7.90 11.71 0.45
CA ALA A 100 8.93 12.02 -0.53
C ALA A 100 8.32 12.20 -1.93
N PRO A 101 8.50 13.36 -2.59
CA PRO A 101 8.08 13.53 -3.96
C PRO A 101 9.05 12.84 -4.93
N PHE A 102 8.54 12.33 -6.04
CA PHE A 102 9.34 11.82 -7.14
C PHE A 102 8.65 12.08 -8.49
N PRO A 103 9.42 12.21 -9.59
CA PRO A 103 8.84 12.34 -10.91
C PRO A 103 8.21 11.01 -11.35
N ALA A 104 6.97 11.05 -11.81
CA ALA A 104 6.23 9.90 -12.33
C ALA A 104 5.71 10.21 -13.74
N LYS A 105 5.95 9.32 -14.70
CA LYS A 105 5.20 9.33 -15.97
C LYS A 105 3.76 8.86 -15.72
N GLN A 106 2.85 9.20 -16.63
CA GLN A 106 1.42 8.87 -16.53
C GLN A 106 1.17 7.38 -16.21
N ASP A 107 1.95 6.47 -16.82
CA ASP A 107 1.82 5.01 -16.62
C ASP A 107 2.83 4.39 -15.62
N SER A 108 3.61 5.20 -14.90
CA SER A 108 4.78 4.72 -14.15
C SER A 108 4.52 4.19 -12.73
N LEU A 109 3.29 4.29 -12.22
CA LEU A 109 2.93 3.82 -10.88
C LEU A 109 2.39 2.38 -10.87
N MET A 110 2.49 1.71 -12.03
CA MET A 110 2.20 0.29 -12.14
C MET A 110 3.20 -0.51 -11.30
N PRO A 111 2.73 -1.48 -10.51
CA PRO A 111 3.61 -2.29 -9.68
C PRO A 111 4.59 -3.10 -10.55
N VAL A 112 5.89 -2.91 -10.31
CA VAL A 112 6.94 -3.78 -10.87
C VAL A 112 7.16 -4.92 -9.89
N TYR A 113 6.56 -6.08 -10.18
CA TYR A 113 6.74 -7.28 -9.38
C TYR A 113 7.98 -8.05 -9.84
N TYR A 114 8.95 -8.22 -8.95
CA TYR A 114 10.08 -9.11 -9.21
C TYR A 114 9.70 -10.55 -8.84
N PRO A 115 9.90 -11.54 -9.74
CA PRO A 115 9.65 -12.94 -9.43
C PRO A 115 10.56 -13.38 -8.27
N CYS A 116 9.97 -14.00 -7.24
CA CYS A 116 10.74 -14.49 -6.10
C CYS A 116 11.37 -15.86 -6.42
N ALA A 117 12.54 -16.13 -5.83
CA ALA A 117 13.25 -17.42 -5.98
C ALA A 117 12.42 -18.62 -5.50
N PHE A 118 11.36 -18.39 -4.71
CA PHE A 118 10.42 -19.41 -4.25
C PHE A 118 9.72 -20.14 -5.41
N SER A 119 9.52 -19.46 -6.55
CA SER A 119 9.01 -20.08 -7.78
C SER A 119 9.81 -21.30 -8.24
N LYS A 120 11.12 -21.35 -7.95
CA LYS A 120 12.00 -22.48 -8.30
C LYS A 120 11.70 -23.76 -7.51
N HIS A 121 10.97 -23.64 -6.40
CA HIS A 121 10.63 -24.74 -5.52
C HIS A 121 9.16 -25.20 -5.69
N LEU A 122 8.39 -24.52 -6.54
CA LEU A 122 7.04 -24.94 -6.92
C LEU A 122 7.14 -25.72 -8.23
N ASN A 123 6.90 -27.04 -8.20
CA ASN A 123 6.79 -27.87 -9.40
C ASN A 123 5.53 -27.45 -10.19
N ILE A 124 5.65 -26.43 -11.04
CA ILE A 124 4.57 -25.99 -11.92
C ILE A 124 4.88 -26.51 -13.32
N THR A 125 4.04 -27.41 -13.82
CA THR A 125 4.19 -28.01 -15.15
C THR A 125 4.08 -26.93 -16.24
N PRO A 126 5.10 -26.77 -17.11
CA PRO A 126 5.09 -25.78 -18.17
C PRO A 126 4.12 -26.22 -19.27
N GLY A 127 2.94 -25.60 -19.32
CA GLY A 127 1.90 -25.92 -20.30
C GLY A 127 0.60 -25.11 -20.14
N GLY A 128 0.37 -24.51 -18.97
CA GLY A 128 -0.62 -23.45 -18.81
C GLY A 128 -0.06 -22.13 -19.31
N LEU A 129 -0.74 -21.49 -20.26
CA LEU A 129 -0.41 -20.18 -20.81
C LEU A 129 0.02 -19.21 -19.70
N MET A 130 1.27 -18.76 -19.80
CA MET A 130 1.93 -17.90 -18.85
C MET A 130 1.41 -16.47 -19.01
N TRP A 131 0.19 -16.20 -18.53
CA TRP A 131 -0.15 -14.85 -18.09
C TRP A 131 0.78 -14.52 -16.90
N PRO A 132 1.29 -13.28 -16.79
CA PRO A 132 2.18 -12.89 -15.72
C PRO A 132 1.48 -13.23 -14.42
N ILE A 133 2.12 -14.08 -13.60
CA ILE A 133 1.64 -14.67 -12.35
C ILE A 133 0.56 -13.76 -11.76
N GLN A 134 -0.68 -14.01 -12.16
CA GLN A 134 -1.82 -13.51 -11.46
C GLN A 134 -1.80 -14.44 -10.26
N CYS A 135 -1.09 -14.00 -9.21
CA CYS A 135 -1.21 -14.59 -7.88
C CYS A 135 -2.69 -14.84 -7.71
N ALA A 136 -3.04 -16.13 -7.71
CA ALA A 136 -4.40 -16.57 -7.89
C ALA A 136 -5.28 -15.74 -6.96
N SER A 137 -6.36 -15.21 -7.53
CA SER A 137 -7.50 -14.69 -6.80
C SER A 137 -7.93 -15.74 -5.77
N ILE A 138 -7.33 -15.71 -4.59
CA ILE A 138 -7.99 -16.11 -3.36
C ILE A 138 -8.81 -14.87 -3.03
N SER A 139 -10.04 -14.88 -3.55
CA SER A 139 -11.09 -13.88 -3.38
C SER A 139 -10.78 -12.77 -2.37
N ARG A 140 -10.29 -11.64 -2.88
CA ARG A 140 -10.08 -10.35 -2.17
C ARG A 140 -8.89 -10.30 -1.20
N GLY A 141 -7.68 -10.70 -1.63
CA GLY A 141 -6.47 -10.14 -1.01
C GLY A 141 -5.12 -10.51 -1.63
N TRP A 142 -4.07 -9.76 -1.24
CA TRP A 142 -2.70 -9.89 -1.75
C TRP A 142 -1.73 -10.41 -0.68
N MET A 143 -0.77 -11.30 -1.01
CA MET A 143 0.20 -11.81 -0.02
C MET A 143 1.63 -11.30 -0.23
N GLN A 144 2.24 -10.71 0.79
CA GLN A 144 3.71 -10.57 0.91
C GLN A 144 4.13 -11.04 2.33
N ARG A 145 5.04 -12.03 2.41
CA ARG A 145 5.54 -12.63 3.67
C ARG A 145 4.45 -12.96 4.71
N ASN A 146 3.58 -13.93 4.43
CA ASN A 146 2.51 -14.32 5.37
C ASN A 146 1.67 -13.12 5.86
N VAL A 147 1.47 -12.09 5.01
CA VAL A 147 0.58 -10.94 5.25
C VAL A 147 -0.40 -10.82 4.10
N LEU A 148 -1.71 -10.96 4.38
CA LEU A 148 -2.79 -10.81 3.41
C LEU A 148 -3.38 -9.38 3.44
N TRP A 149 -3.30 -8.65 2.35
CA TRP A 149 -3.91 -7.33 2.19
C TRP A 149 -5.35 -7.46 1.73
N LYS A 150 -6.30 -6.74 2.35
CA LYS A 150 -7.68 -6.63 1.84
C LYS A 150 -8.05 -5.16 1.65
N PHE A 151 -8.15 -4.73 0.39
CA PHE A 151 -8.71 -3.43 0.03
C PHE A 151 -10.22 -3.60 -0.13
N CYS A 152 -11.00 -2.85 0.66
CA CYS A 152 -12.47 -2.83 0.63
C CYS A 152 -12.97 -1.53 0.03
#